data_AF-D2QHB1-F1
#
_entry.id   AF-D2QHB1-F1
#
_cell.length_a   1.000
_cell.length_b   1.000
_cell.length_c   1.000
_cell.angle_alpha   90.00
_cell.angle_beta   90.00
_cell.angle_gamma   90.00
#
_symmetry.space_group_name_H-M   'P 1'
#
loop_
_entity.id
_entity.type
_entity.pdbx_description
1 polymer ?
#
loop_
_entity_poly.entity_id
_entity_poly.type
_entity_poly.pdbx_seq_one_letter_code
_entity_poly.pdbx_strand_id
1 'polypeptide(L)' 'MQPADFTCLPADQQLDTLYFTGDILANRYEGENIFLLYNLHNFYVELKYDAYTNSLHQVTAFRETDKLEPYLPYLA' A
#
# COMPACT_ATOMS: atom_id res chain seq x y z
N MET A 1 12.59 3.57 -8.59
CA MET A 1 12.50 2.23 -7.97
C MET A 1 11.45 1.42 -8.73
N GLN A 2 11.71 0.14 -9.01
CA GLN A 2 10.67 -0.75 -9.55
C GLN A 2 9.94 -1.47 -8.41
N PRO A 3 8.70 -1.95 -8.63
CA PRO A 3 7.98 -2.76 -7.63
C PRO A 3 8.80 -3.94 -7.10
N ALA A 4 9.54 -4.62 -7.99
CA ALA A 4 10.40 -5.74 -7.62
C ALA A 4 11.53 -5.33 -6.65
N ASP A 5 12.19 -4.21 -6.91
CA ASP A 5 13.24 -3.67 -6.03
C ASP A 5 12.67 -3.35 -4.65
N PHE A 6 11.47 -2.74 -4.61
CA PHE A 6 10.80 -2.38 -3.37
C PHE A 6 10.43 -3.63 -2.55
N THR A 7 9.87 -4.66 -3.19
CA THR A 7 9.50 -5.91 -2.50
C THR A 7 10.70 -6.70 -1.97
N CYS A 8 11.91 -6.45 -2.47
CA CYS A 8 13.14 -7.04 -1.95
C CYS A 8 13.68 -6.34 -0.70
N LEU A 9 13.19 -5.15 -0.36
CA LEU A 9 13.61 -4.44 0.85
C LEU A 9 13.07 -5.15 2.11
N PRO A 10 13.75 -5.03 3.26
CA PRO A 10 13.19 -5.42 4.54
C PRO A 10 11.87 -4.69 4.81
N ALA A 11 10.94 -5.33 5.53
CA ALA A 11 9.62 -4.75 5.83
C ALA A 11 9.72 -3.35 6.46
N ASP A 12 10.64 -3.14 7.41
CA ASP A 12 10.86 -1.83 8.02
C ASP A 12 11.28 -0.78 6.98
N GLN A 13 12.17 -1.11 6.04
CA GLN A 13 12.59 -0.19 4.99
C GLN A 13 11.52 0.07 3.94
N GLN A 14 10.67 -0.93 3.65
CA GLN A 14 9.51 -0.74 2.79
C GLN A 14 8.57 0.30 3.40
N LEU A 15 8.26 0.15 4.70
CA LEU A 15 7.41 1.07 5.44
C LEU A 15 8.02 2.46 5.55
N ASP A 16 9.29 2.58 5.94
CA ASP A 16 10.01 3.86 5.96
C ASP A 16 9.94 4.54 4.59
N THR A 17 10.23 3.82 3.51
CA THR A 17 10.18 4.37 2.15
C THR A 17 8.78 4.88 1.81
N LEU A 18 7.72 4.15 2.19
CA LEU A 18 6.33 4.57 1.99
C LEU A 18 5.97 5.78 2.83
N TYR A 19 6.35 5.82 4.10
CA TYR A 19 6.02 6.93 4.99
C TYR A 19 6.77 8.22 4.66
N PHE A 20 8.01 8.11 4.15
CA PHE A 20 8.83 9.28 3.80
C PHE A 20 8.64 9.75 2.35
N THR A 21 8.38 8.83 1.42
CA THR A 21 8.39 9.11 -0.02
C THR A 21 7.06 8.81 -0.70
N GLY A 22 6.23 7.96 -0.10
CA GLY A 22 4.93 7.60 -0.66
C GLY A 22 3.86 8.59 -0.26
N ASP A 23 3.00 8.93 -1.21
CA ASP A 23 1.78 9.69 -0.93
C ASP A 23 0.65 8.71 -0.60
N ILE A 24 0.01 8.89 0.55
CA ILE A 24 -1.22 8.15 0.86
C ILE A 24 -2.31 8.64 -0.08
N LEU A 25 -2.82 7.72 -0.90
CA LEU A 25 -3.91 8.01 -1.82
C LEU A 25 -5.28 7.72 -1.19
N ALA A 26 -5.41 6.56 -0.55
CA ALA A 26 -6.68 6.12 0.00
C ALA A 26 -6.48 5.11 1.13
N ASN A 27 -7.48 5.03 2.01
CA ASN A 27 -7.62 3.99 3.02
C ASN A 27 -8.97 3.29 2.85
N ARG A 28 -8.94 1.96 2.83
CA ARG A 28 -10.12 1.12 2.73
C ARG A 28 -10.18 0.19 3.93
N TYR A 29 -11.32 0.12 4.58
CA TYR A 29 -11.56 -0.77 5.71
C TYR A 29 -12.48 -1.89 5.24
N GLU A 30 -12.03 -3.14 5.32
CA GLU A 30 -12.87 -4.30 5.03
C GLU A 30 -12.83 -5.29 6.19
N GLY A 31 -13.90 -5.27 6.99
CA GLY A 31 -14.05 -6.12 8.15
C GLY A 31 -12.90 -5.93 9.14
N GLU A 32 -12.09 -6.98 9.26
CA GLU A 32 -10.96 -7.08 10.18
C GLU A 32 -9.65 -6.54 9.60
N ASN A 33 -9.66 -6.08 8.35
CA ASN A 33 -8.46 -5.66 7.63
C ASN A 33 -8.54 -4.19 7.23
N ILE A 34 -7.40 -3.52 7.35
CA ILE A 34 -7.20 -2.15 6.88
C ILE A 34 -6.26 -2.20 5.68
N PHE A 35 -6.71 -1.63 4.58
CA PHE A 35 -5.92 -1.50 3.37
C PHE A 35 -5.52 -0.05 3.16
N LEU A 36 -4.22 0.21 3.07
CA LEU A 36 -3.68 1.53 2.79
C LEU A 36 -3.05 1.53 1.41
N LEU A 37 -3.53 2.42 0.55
CA LEU A 37 -3.01 2.59 -0.80
C LEU A 37 -2.05 3.79 -0.82
N TYR A 38 -0.81 3.51 -1.20
CA TYR A 38 0.24 4.50 -1.39
C TYR A 38 0.59 4.63 -2.87
N ASN A 39 0.94 5.84 -3.27
CA ASN A 39 1.56 6.15 -4.55
C ASN A 39 3.04 6.43 -4.36
N LEU A 40 3.89 5.62 -4.99
CA LEU A 40 5.34 5.76 -4.99
C LEU A 40 5.81 6.22 -6.38
N HIS A 41 5.25 7.35 -6.83
CA HIS A 41 5.43 8.03 -8.13
C HIS A 41 5.19 7.17 -9.39
N ASN A 42 5.93 6.08 -9.54
CA ASN A 42 5.97 5.19 -10.70
C ASN A 42 5.14 3.91 -10.53
N PHE A 43 4.63 3.65 -9.33
CA PHE A 43 3.83 2.47 -9.01
C PHE A 43 3.06 2.70 -7.71
N TYR A 44 2.10 1.82 -7.45
CA TYR A 44 1.27 1.84 -6.26
C TYR A 44 1.67 0.72 -5.31
N VAL A 45 1.45 0.95 -4.02
CA VAL A 45 1.68 -0.04 -2.98
C VAL A 45 0.46 -0.12 -2.09
N GLU A 46 -0.10 -1.31 -1.98
CA GLU A 46 -1.16 -1.63 -1.03
C GLU A 46 -0.56 -2.33 0.18
N LEU A 47 -0.78 -1.76 1.36
CA LEU A 47 -0.51 -2.39 2.64
C LEU A 47 -1.79 -2.97 3.20
N LYS A 48 -1.74 -4.23 3.62
CA LYS A 48 -2.82 -4.88 4.35
C LYS A 48 -2.42 -5.04 5.81
N TYR A 49 -3.13 -4.36 6.69
CA TYR A 49 -3.00 -4.48 8.13
C TYR A 49 -4.19 -5.23 8.71
N ASP A 50 -3.95 -5.88 9.84
CA ASP A 50 -5.01 -6.38 10.69
C ASP A 50 -5.45 -5.27 11.66
N ALA A 51 -6.75 -4.99 11.67
CA ALA A 51 -7.34 -3.86 12.40
C ALA A 51 -7.28 -4.04 13.93
N TYR A 52 -7.11 -5.27 14.42
CA TYR A 52 -7.14 -5.58 15.85
C TYR A 52 -5.74 -5.61 16.46
N THR A 53 -4.79 -6.18 15.74
CA THR A 53 -3.39 -6.36 16.16
C THR A 53 -2.47 -5.28 15.61
N ASN A 54 -2.97 -4.46 14.68
CA ASN A 54 -2.19 -3.46 13.94
C ASN A 54 -0.94 -4.03 13.27
N SER A 55 -0.96 -5.33 12.96
CA SER A 55 0.16 -6.03 12.34
C SER A 55 0.05 -5.97 10.82
N LEU A 56 1.18 -5.79 10.15
CA LEU A 56 1.24 -5.81 8.68
C LEU A 56 1.16 -7.25 8.19
N HIS A 57 0.08 -7.61 7.49
CA HIS A 57 -0.13 -8.94 6.93
C HIS A 57 0.52 -9.10 5.56
N GLN A 58 0.42 -8.07 4.71
CA GLN A 58 0.86 -8.18 3.32
C GLN A 58 1.21 -6.80 2.75
N VAL A 59 2.22 -6.80 1.89
CA VAL A 59 2.60 -5.66 1.05
C VAL A 59 2.53 -6.08 -0.40
N THR A 60 1.76 -5.34 -1.20
CA THR A 60 1.59 -5.63 -2.62
C THR A 60 1.95 -4.39 -3.42
N ALA A 61 3.04 -4.46 -4.18
CA ALA A 61 3.43 -3.40 -5.10
C ALA A 61 2.97 -3.74 -6.53
N PHE A 62 2.30 -2.80 -7.21
CA PHE A 62 1.74 -3.02 -8.54
C PHE A 62 1.73 -1.73 -9.37
N ARG A 63 1.65 -1.89 -10.70
CA ARG A 63 1.50 -0.77 -11.65
C ARG A 63 0.16 -0.76 -12.37
N GLU A 64 -0.60 -1.85 -12.22
CA GLU A 64 -1.88 -2.07 -12.89
C GLU A 64 -2.94 -1.15 -12.27
N THR A 65 -3.63 -0.38 -13.10
CA THR A 65 -4.70 0.50 -12.64
C THR A 65 -5.97 -0.26 -12.30
N ASP A 66 -6.13 -1.50 -12.78
CA ASP A 66 -7.29 -2.35 -12.49
C ASP A 66 -7.41 -2.63 -10.98
N LYS A 67 -6.28 -2.71 -10.27
CA LYS A 67 -6.25 -2.88 -8.80
C LYS A 67 -6.62 -1.61 -8.04
N LEU A 68 -6.74 -0.47 -8.72
CA LEU A 68 -7.23 0.78 -8.14
C LEU A 68 -8.75 0.91 -8.20
N GLU A 69 -9.45 0.10 -9.00
CA GLU A 69 -10.92 0.10 -9.08
C GLU A 69 -11.61 0.15 -7.71
N PRO A 70 -11.27 -0.70 -6.71
CA PRO A 70 -11.90 -0.63 -5.40
C PRO A 70 -11.57 0.65 -4.61
N TYR A 71 -10.51 1.36 -4.99
CA TYR A 71 -10.07 2.60 -4.36
C TYR A 71 -10.63 3.85 -5.04
N LEU A 72 -11.11 3.77 -6.29
CA LEU A 72 -11.68 4.91 -7.02
C LEU A 72 -12.70 5.74 -6.22
N PRO A 73 -13.62 5.16 -5.43
CA PRO A 73 -14.57 5.95 -4.63
C PRO A 73 -13.92 6.81 -3.54
N TYR A 74 -12.67 6.51 -3.16
CA TYR A 74 -11.94 7.15 -2.07
C TYR A 74 -10.91 8.18 -2.57
N LEU A 75 -10.67 8.28 -3.88
CA LEU A 75 -9.66 9.16 -4.51
C LEU A 75 -10.22 10.54 -4.89
N ALA A 76 -11.08 11.13 -4.06
CA ALA A 76 -11.87 12.34 -4.35
C ALA A 76 -11.05 13.59 -4.71
#